data_AF-B7AQ90-F1
#
_entry.id   AF-B7AQ90-F1
#
_cell.length_a   1.000
_cell.length_b   1.000
_cell.length_c   1.000
_cell.angle_alpha   90.00
_cell.angle_beta   90.00
_cell.angle_gamma   90.00
#
_symmetry.space_group_name_H-M   'P 1'
#
loop_
_entity.id
_entity.type
_entity.pdbx_description
1 polymer ?
#
loop_
_entity_poly.entity_id
_entity_poly.type
_entity_poly.pdbx_seq_one_letter_code
_entity_poly.pdbx_strand_id
1 'polypeptide(L)'
;MDGLILGIDICNEYSHLSFYDKSKNVPESVPFAGEMALANPDVLDRMTEQPDRLAGHVAEIMQTAYRYCACNETERVCVTIPHFERHIVDAVRDAFISAGVPDTSLMFISHEECLAYYAFGMHRDLWINGVILIDYSYDGITGYRMDRVAIGSKQVIAESDYMKDENRVLTDEFAQSKGAADLDMLSDILTQDADKLIGKKAASSVYLTGRGFDTTRLPDAFLKCICNRHRVFAGQNLYVKGACICAFTEANALQRDVIVACRNRLPSTIDMDIIERGKKKIFRIASAGTNWYHAGRSVDFIADDCSSITLHIQPAGGQKPYDEIVDFSDFPYRAGKTTRINVRFEFEGDDRCSVTVTDKGFGCFVQASGEKCCQEHRFVIAEDVL
;
A
#
# COMPACT_ATOMS: atom_id res chain seq x y z
N MET A 1 -19.21 -13.32 19.16
CA MET A 1 -17.84 -12.88 19.46
C MET A 1 -17.41 -12.05 18.28
N ASP A 2 -16.69 -10.96 18.49
CA ASP A 2 -16.12 -10.25 17.36
C ASP A 2 -14.98 -11.10 16.80
N GLY A 3 -14.91 -11.21 15.47
CA GLY A 3 -13.84 -11.96 14.81
C GLY A 3 -12.48 -11.29 15.02
N LEU A 4 -11.42 -12.01 14.69
CA LEU A 4 -10.06 -11.48 14.74
C LEU A 4 -9.84 -10.37 13.72
N ILE A 5 -9.16 -9.32 14.17
CA ILE A 5 -8.61 -8.27 13.32
C ILE A 5 -7.10 -8.47 13.32
N LEU A 6 -6.55 -8.82 12.15
CA LEU A 6 -5.17 -9.26 12.00
C LEU A 6 -4.38 -8.32 11.08
N GLY A 7 -3.12 -8.08 11.44
CA GLY A 7 -2.10 -7.55 10.56
C GLY A 7 -1.05 -8.61 10.31
N ILE A 8 -0.70 -8.83 9.04
CA ILE A 8 0.29 -9.81 8.61
C ILE A 8 1.29 -9.12 7.68
N ASP A 9 2.57 -9.31 7.94
CA ASP A 9 3.67 -8.82 7.10
C ASP A 9 4.42 -10.05 6.61
N ILE A 10 4.31 -10.36 5.31
CA ILE A 10 5.04 -11.45 4.66
C ILE A 10 6.24 -10.80 3.97
N CYS A 11 7.36 -10.70 4.68
CA CYS A 11 8.62 -10.21 4.10
C CYS A 11 9.23 -11.27 3.17
N ASN A 12 10.41 -11.01 2.60
CA ASN A 12 11.08 -11.99 1.76
C ASN A 12 11.43 -13.26 2.54
N GLU A 13 12.13 -13.15 3.66
CA GLU A 13 12.67 -14.33 4.36
C GLU A 13 11.92 -14.73 5.64
N TYR A 14 10.98 -13.91 6.09
CA TYR A 14 10.23 -14.14 7.32
C TYR A 14 8.86 -13.47 7.27
N SER A 15 7.97 -13.92 8.14
CA SER A 15 6.64 -13.35 8.30
C SER A 15 6.39 -12.95 9.75
N HIS A 16 5.73 -11.81 9.93
CA HIS A 16 5.24 -11.34 11.22
C HIS A 16 3.72 -11.39 11.27
N LEU A 17 3.19 -11.63 12.47
CA LEU A 17 1.77 -11.63 12.75
C LEU A 17 1.46 -10.71 13.92
N SER A 18 0.36 -9.99 13.83
CA SER A 18 -0.22 -9.25 14.95
C SER A 18 -1.73 -9.32 14.93
N PHE A 19 -2.35 -9.15 16.09
CA PHE A 19 -3.79 -9.00 16.24
C PHE A 19 -4.10 -7.70 16.98
N TYR A 20 -5.30 -7.17 16.78
CA TYR A 20 -5.74 -5.98 17.49
C TYR A 20 -6.38 -6.36 18.83
N ASP A 21 -5.70 -6.04 19.94
CA ASP A 21 -6.27 -6.24 21.28
C ASP A 21 -7.25 -5.11 21.58
N LYS A 22 -8.54 -5.36 21.37
CA LYS A 22 -9.62 -4.39 21.64
C LYS A 22 -9.68 -3.96 23.11
N SER A 23 -9.19 -4.76 24.06
CA SER A 23 -9.21 -4.43 25.49
C SER A 23 -8.15 -3.39 25.86
N LYS A 24 -7.00 -3.43 25.18
CA LYS A 24 -5.89 -2.48 25.36
C LYS A 24 -5.89 -1.37 24.31
N ASN A 25 -6.70 -1.50 23.26
CA ASN A 25 -6.80 -0.60 22.13
C ASN A 25 -5.45 -0.41 21.41
N VAL A 26 -4.70 -1.50 21.22
CA VAL A 26 -3.38 -1.53 20.56
C VAL A 26 -3.18 -2.81 19.75
N PRO A 27 -2.36 -2.77 18.68
CA PRO A 27 -1.91 -4.00 18.02
C PRO A 27 -0.83 -4.72 18.85
N GLU A 28 -0.98 -6.02 19.02
CA GLU A 28 -0.01 -6.88 19.70
C GLU A 28 0.57 -7.92 18.74
N SER A 29 1.90 -8.07 18.76
CA SER A 29 2.60 -9.09 17.98
C SER A 29 2.30 -10.48 18.52
N VAL A 30 2.13 -11.44 17.62
CA VAL A 30 1.89 -12.84 17.94
C VAL A 30 3.19 -13.64 17.73
N PRO A 31 3.71 -14.34 18.74
CA PRO A 31 4.86 -15.22 18.59
C PRO A 31 4.53 -16.49 17.80
N PHE A 32 5.53 -16.98 17.06
CA PHE A 32 5.57 -18.29 16.44
C PHE A 32 6.47 -19.21 17.26
N ALA A 33 5.87 -20.08 18.07
CA ALA A 33 6.60 -21.01 18.94
C ALA A 33 7.69 -20.34 19.84
N GLY A 34 7.47 -19.09 20.24
CA GLY A 34 8.39 -18.30 21.08
C GLY A 34 9.22 -17.27 20.32
N GLU A 35 9.33 -17.41 19.00
CA GLU A 35 10.01 -16.43 18.13
C GLU A 35 9.04 -15.34 17.68
N MET A 36 9.52 -14.11 17.46
CA MET A 36 8.66 -13.00 17.00
C MET A 36 8.36 -13.05 15.50
N ALA A 37 9.06 -13.89 14.75
CA ALA A 37 8.92 -14.05 13.30
C ALA A 37 8.90 -15.54 12.92
N LEU A 38 8.10 -15.88 11.91
CA LEU A 38 8.10 -17.19 11.27
C LEU A 38 9.08 -17.14 10.10
N ALA A 39 10.06 -18.04 10.03
CA ALA A 39 10.91 -18.14 8.86
C ALA A 39 10.07 -18.55 7.63
N ASN A 40 10.24 -17.84 6.52
CA ASN A 40 9.58 -18.24 5.29
C ASN A 40 10.27 -19.48 4.71
N PRO A 41 9.52 -20.40 4.08
CA PRO A 41 10.11 -21.55 3.41
C PRO A 41 11.12 -21.16 2.32
N ASP A 42 10.90 -20.04 1.65
CA ASP A 42 11.74 -19.48 0.59
C ASP A 42 11.55 -17.96 0.55
N VAL A 43 12.23 -17.25 -0.37
CA VAL A 43 11.90 -15.83 -0.61
C VAL A 43 10.49 -15.73 -1.23
N LEU A 44 9.74 -14.69 -0.85
CA LEU A 44 8.35 -14.50 -1.25
C LEU A 44 8.13 -14.66 -2.76
N ASP A 45 8.95 -14.02 -3.59
CA ASP A 45 8.85 -14.12 -5.06
C ASP A 45 8.87 -15.57 -5.55
N ARG A 46 9.82 -16.39 -5.05
CA ARG A 46 9.89 -17.82 -5.40
C ARG A 46 8.73 -18.62 -4.81
N MET A 47 8.18 -18.21 -3.68
CA MET A 47 6.98 -18.83 -3.12
C MET A 47 5.75 -18.56 -3.99
N THR A 48 5.65 -17.40 -4.66
CA THR A 48 4.53 -17.10 -5.57
C THR A 48 4.49 -18.00 -6.80
N GLU A 49 5.65 -18.53 -7.21
CA GLU A 49 5.76 -19.54 -8.28
C GLU A 49 5.37 -20.95 -7.79
N GLN A 50 5.14 -21.14 -6.49
CA GLN A 50 4.83 -22.42 -5.83
C GLN A 50 3.56 -22.30 -4.98
N PRO A 51 2.35 -22.25 -5.60
CA PRO A 51 1.10 -21.92 -4.91
C PRO A 51 0.80 -22.79 -3.69
N ASP A 52 1.06 -24.10 -3.75
CA ASP A 52 0.84 -25.01 -2.62
C ASP A 52 1.75 -24.69 -1.42
N ARG A 53 2.99 -24.25 -1.69
CA ARG A 53 3.96 -23.88 -0.65
C ARG A 53 3.57 -22.56 0.01
N LEU A 54 3.15 -21.58 -0.79
CA LEU A 54 2.63 -20.30 -0.28
C LEU A 54 1.35 -20.49 0.53
N ALA A 55 0.40 -21.30 0.05
CA ALA A 55 -0.83 -21.65 0.76
C ALA A 55 -0.56 -22.38 2.08
N GLY A 56 0.38 -23.33 2.09
CA GLY A 56 0.83 -24.00 3.32
C GLY A 56 1.40 -23.04 4.36
N HIS A 57 2.25 -22.09 3.92
CA HIS A 57 2.81 -21.06 4.78
C HIS A 57 1.75 -20.12 5.35
N VAL A 58 0.83 -19.63 4.51
CA VAL A 58 -0.29 -18.79 4.95
C VAL A 58 -1.20 -19.54 5.93
N ALA A 59 -1.46 -20.83 5.69
CA ALA A 59 -2.24 -21.65 6.62
C ALA A 59 -1.56 -21.77 7.98
N GLU A 60 -0.22 -21.90 8.04
CA GLU A 60 0.53 -21.91 9.30
C GLU A 60 0.41 -20.57 10.07
N ILE A 61 0.49 -19.44 9.36
CA ILE A 61 0.28 -18.11 9.95
C ILE A 61 -1.11 -18.01 10.55
N MET A 62 -2.15 -18.37 9.79
CA MET A 62 -3.55 -18.28 10.24
C MET A 62 -3.83 -19.22 11.42
N GLN A 63 -3.33 -20.46 11.37
CA GLN A 63 -3.47 -21.40 12.50
C GLN A 63 -2.77 -20.88 13.76
N THR A 64 -1.64 -20.21 13.62
CA THR A 64 -0.94 -19.59 14.75
C THR A 64 -1.77 -18.47 15.36
N ALA A 65 -2.38 -17.60 14.53
CA ALA A 65 -3.31 -16.59 15.00
C ALA A 65 -4.48 -17.21 15.79
N TYR A 66 -5.11 -18.24 15.23
CA TYR A 66 -6.27 -18.89 15.86
C TYR A 66 -5.94 -19.55 17.19
N ARG A 67 -4.78 -20.23 17.28
CA ARG A 67 -4.29 -20.83 18.53
C ARG A 67 -3.97 -19.77 19.58
N TYR A 68 -3.25 -18.71 19.19
CA TYR A 68 -2.81 -17.68 20.13
C TYR A 68 -3.99 -16.88 20.70
N CYS A 69 -4.94 -16.48 19.84
CA CYS A 69 -6.07 -15.68 20.25
C CYS A 69 -7.26 -16.51 20.77
N ALA A 70 -7.18 -17.84 20.74
CA ALA A 70 -8.28 -18.75 21.07
C ALA A 70 -9.60 -18.41 20.34
N CYS A 71 -9.50 -18.00 19.08
CA CYS A 71 -10.62 -17.58 18.24
C CYS A 71 -10.37 -18.03 16.79
N ASN A 72 -11.37 -18.61 16.14
CA ASN A 72 -11.26 -19.13 14.77
C ASN A 72 -12.05 -18.32 13.74
N GLU A 73 -12.74 -17.25 14.17
CA GLU A 73 -13.45 -16.33 13.29
C GLU A 73 -12.54 -15.15 12.95
N THR A 74 -12.57 -14.70 11.71
CA THR A 74 -11.76 -13.55 11.24
C THR A 74 -12.69 -12.48 10.72
N GLU A 75 -12.62 -11.29 11.31
CA GLU A 75 -13.37 -10.11 10.88
C GLU A 75 -12.65 -9.43 9.72
N ARG A 76 -11.35 -9.16 9.88
CA ARG A 76 -10.52 -8.47 8.89
C ARG A 76 -9.07 -8.94 8.97
N VAL A 77 -8.42 -9.11 7.82
CA VAL A 77 -6.98 -9.35 7.69
C VAL A 77 -6.41 -8.30 6.76
N CYS A 78 -5.39 -7.57 7.23
CA CYS A 78 -4.60 -6.70 6.38
C CYS A 78 -3.21 -7.31 6.22
N VAL A 79 -2.80 -7.51 4.97
CA VAL A 79 -1.54 -8.12 4.58
C VAL A 79 -0.65 -7.05 3.95
N THR A 80 0.63 -7.09 4.26
CA THR A 80 1.65 -6.24 3.65
C THR A 80 2.84 -7.07 3.17
N ILE A 81 3.46 -6.62 2.09
CA ILE A 81 4.54 -7.31 1.37
C ILE A 81 5.58 -6.28 0.87
N PRO A 82 6.88 -6.65 0.71
CA PRO A 82 7.94 -5.75 0.27
C PRO A 82 7.75 -5.22 -1.16
N HIS A 83 7.41 -6.11 -2.10
CA HIS A 83 7.19 -5.77 -3.50
C HIS A 83 5.70 -5.78 -3.77
N PHE A 84 5.09 -4.60 -3.72
CA PHE A 84 3.66 -4.43 -3.90
C PHE A 84 3.31 -4.47 -5.40
N GLU A 85 3.49 -5.63 -6.02
CA GLU A 85 3.20 -5.88 -7.43
C GLU A 85 1.96 -6.77 -7.57
N ARG A 86 1.16 -6.53 -8.61
CA ARG A 86 -0.14 -7.22 -8.81
C ARG A 86 -0.02 -8.73 -8.71
N HIS A 87 0.95 -9.31 -9.42
CA HIS A 87 1.11 -10.76 -9.48
C HIS A 87 1.46 -11.39 -8.12
N ILE A 88 2.25 -10.69 -7.30
CA ILE A 88 2.61 -11.14 -5.94
C ILE A 88 1.39 -11.02 -5.01
N VAL A 89 0.70 -9.87 -5.06
CA VAL A 89 -0.52 -9.63 -4.26
C VAL A 89 -1.60 -10.66 -4.59
N ASP A 90 -1.83 -10.93 -5.88
CA ASP A 90 -2.81 -11.92 -6.34
C ASP A 90 -2.46 -13.35 -5.84
N ALA A 91 -1.20 -13.77 -5.95
CA ALA A 91 -0.76 -15.07 -5.44
C ALA A 91 -0.94 -15.20 -3.92
N VAL A 92 -0.59 -14.16 -3.16
CA VAL A 92 -0.79 -14.13 -1.70
C VAL A 92 -2.27 -14.14 -1.35
N ARG A 93 -3.11 -13.38 -2.07
CA ARG A 93 -4.57 -13.40 -1.91
C ARG A 93 -5.16 -14.78 -2.12
N ASP A 94 -4.78 -15.46 -3.19
CA ASP A 94 -5.25 -16.81 -3.48
C ASP A 94 -4.83 -17.82 -2.39
N ALA A 95 -3.63 -17.64 -1.83
CA ALA A 95 -3.15 -18.44 -0.69
C ALA A 95 -4.00 -18.21 0.58
N PHE A 96 -4.39 -16.97 0.88
CA PHE A 96 -5.29 -16.67 2.01
C PHE A 96 -6.70 -17.23 1.80
N ILE A 97 -7.24 -17.13 0.58
CA ILE A 97 -8.55 -17.71 0.23
C ILE A 97 -8.48 -19.24 0.38
N SER A 98 -7.40 -19.87 -0.07
CA SER A 98 -7.16 -21.31 0.08
C SER A 98 -7.03 -21.73 1.55
N ALA A 99 -6.50 -20.85 2.41
CA ALA A 99 -6.46 -21.04 3.86
C ALA A 99 -7.80 -20.77 4.56
N GLY A 100 -8.87 -20.43 3.82
CA GLY A 100 -10.22 -20.26 4.34
C GLY A 100 -10.58 -18.84 4.77
N VAL A 101 -9.74 -17.83 4.47
CA VAL A 101 -10.06 -16.43 4.75
C VAL A 101 -10.96 -15.88 3.63
N PRO A 102 -12.15 -15.33 3.96
CA PRO A 102 -13.02 -14.74 2.94
C PRO A 102 -12.33 -13.57 2.24
N ASP A 103 -12.45 -13.52 0.92
CA ASP A 103 -11.89 -12.45 0.10
C ASP A 103 -12.33 -11.05 0.57
N THR A 104 -13.58 -10.91 0.98
CA THR A 104 -14.15 -9.66 1.52
C THR A 104 -13.51 -9.19 2.83
N SER A 105 -12.85 -10.10 3.56
CA SER A 105 -12.13 -9.81 4.79
C SER A 105 -10.66 -9.46 4.55
N LEU A 106 -10.14 -9.68 3.34
CA LEU A 106 -8.75 -9.41 2.97
C LEU A 106 -8.56 -7.96 2.52
N MET A 107 -7.42 -7.41 2.90
CA MET A 107 -6.92 -6.12 2.44
C MET A 107 -5.41 -6.22 2.26
N PHE A 108 -4.89 -5.46 1.30
CA PHE A 108 -3.48 -5.44 0.96
C PHE A 108 -3.00 -4.01 0.97
N ILE A 109 -1.92 -3.73 1.70
CA ILE A 109 -1.28 -2.42 1.75
C ILE A 109 0.23 -2.57 1.63
N SER A 110 0.87 -1.54 1.11
CA SER A 110 2.33 -1.46 1.00
C SER A 110 3.01 -1.15 2.35
N HIS A 111 4.33 -1.33 2.41
CA HIS A 111 5.15 -0.99 3.57
C HIS A 111 5.10 0.51 3.91
N GLU A 112 5.05 1.37 2.88
CA GLU A 112 4.88 2.81 3.01
C GLU A 112 3.54 3.16 3.68
N GLU A 113 2.46 2.51 3.26
CA GLU A 113 1.17 2.67 3.91
C GLU A 113 1.23 2.23 5.38
N CYS A 114 1.86 1.09 5.68
CA CYS A 114 2.02 0.63 7.05
C CYS A 114 2.70 1.69 7.94
N LEU A 115 3.73 2.38 7.45
CA LEU A 115 4.36 3.51 8.15
C LEU A 115 3.33 4.62 8.42
N ALA A 116 2.51 4.99 7.44
CA ALA A 116 1.49 6.00 7.61
C ALA A 116 0.46 5.61 8.69
N TYR A 117 -0.04 4.37 8.67
CA TYR A 117 -0.99 3.86 9.67
C TYR A 117 -0.38 3.78 11.06
N TYR A 118 0.86 3.33 11.18
CA TYR A 118 1.56 3.18 12.45
C TYR A 118 1.95 4.53 13.04
N ALA A 119 2.78 5.30 12.33
CA ALA A 119 3.43 6.49 12.87
C ALA A 119 2.45 7.64 13.14
N PHE A 120 1.49 7.89 12.25
CA PHE A 120 0.50 8.96 12.42
C PHE A 120 -0.68 8.56 13.31
N GLY A 121 -0.78 7.29 13.68
CA GLY A 121 -1.66 6.80 14.75
C GLY A 121 -1.10 7.08 16.16
N MET A 122 0.18 7.45 16.27
CA MET A 122 0.83 7.74 17.55
C MET A 122 0.56 9.17 18.04
N HIS A 123 1.03 9.48 19.26
CA HIS A 123 0.93 10.81 19.85
C HIS A 123 1.55 11.88 18.94
N ARG A 124 0.89 13.05 18.84
CA ARG A 124 1.25 14.13 17.89
C ARG A 124 2.72 14.51 17.90
N ASP A 125 3.35 14.54 19.06
CA ASP A 125 4.77 14.91 19.22
C ASP A 125 5.73 14.00 18.45
N LEU A 126 5.30 12.76 18.14
CA LEU A 126 6.10 11.77 17.41
C LEU A 126 6.10 11.96 15.91
N TRP A 127 5.19 12.77 15.34
CA TRP A 127 5.08 12.94 13.89
C TRP A 127 4.89 14.40 13.44
N ILE A 128 4.78 15.37 14.36
CA ILE A 128 4.49 16.77 14.02
C ILE A 128 5.46 17.41 13.01
N ASN A 129 6.75 17.04 13.04
CA ASN A 129 7.76 17.53 12.10
C ASN A 129 8.10 16.50 11.00
N GLY A 130 7.20 15.54 10.76
CA GLY A 130 7.43 14.40 9.87
C GLY A 130 8.12 13.23 10.57
N VAL A 131 8.11 12.10 9.88
CA VAL A 131 8.69 10.84 10.32
C VAL A 131 9.59 10.28 9.22
N ILE A 132 10.66 9.61 9.63
CA ILE A 132 11.57 8.93 8.72
C ILE A 132 11.55 7.44 9.06
N LEU A 133 11.56 6.59 8.04
CA LEU A 133 11.79 5.17 8.15
C LEU A 133 13.06 4.81 7.38
N ILE A 134 13.91 4.01 7.99
CA ILE A 134 15.03 3.36 7.33
C ILE A 134 14.84 1.85 7.51
N ASP A 135 14.67 1.16 6.40
CA ASP A 135 14.53 -0.28 6.32
C ASP A 135 15.79 -0.88 5.71
N TYR A 136 16.48 -1.71 6.47
CA TYR A 136 17.63 -2.46 5.98
C TYR A 136 17.28 -3.95 5.94
N SER A 137 16.81 -4.40 4.77
CA SER A 137 16.26 -5.73 4.53
C SER A 137 16.97 -6.44 3.37
N TYR A 138 16.45 -7.61 2.97
CA TYR A 138 17.05 -8.45 1.93
C TYR A 138 17.37 -7.65 0.65
N ASP A 139 16.50 -6.73 0.23
CA ASP A 139 16.67 -5.96 -1.02
C ASP A 139 17.62 -4.75 -0.90
N GLY A 140 18.28 -4.61 0.24
CA GLY A 140 19.20 -3.53 0.55
C GLY A 140 18.60 -2.49 1.49
N ILE A 141 19.03 -1.24 1.33
CA ILE A 141 18.61 -0.15 2.20
C ILE A 141 17.54 0.65 1.47
N THR A 142 16.37 0.76 2.08
CA THR A 142 15.29 1.63 1.63
C THR A 142 14.98 2.64 2.72
N GLY A 143 14.65 3.87 2.34
CA GLY A 143 14.16 4.83 3.31
C GLY A 143 13.20 5.84 2.73
N TYR A 144 12.32 6.30 3.61
CA TYR A 144 11.19 7.16 3.27
C TYR A 144 11.04 8.25 4.33
N ARG A 145 10.74 9.46 3.87
CA ARG A 145 10.25 10.54 4.72
C ARG A 145 8.76 10.71 4.46
N MET A 146 7.97 10.80 5.54
CA MET A 146 6.56 11.16 5.45
C MET A 146 6.23 12.39 6.30
N ASP A 147 5.48 13.31 5.71
CA ASP A 147 5.03 14.54 6.34
C ASP A 147 3.49 14.62 6.32
N ARG A 148 2.90 15.22 7.37
CA ARG A 148 1.49 15.58 7.36
C ARG A 148 1.33 17.05 7.03
N VAL A 149 0.74 17.34 5.89
CA VAL A 149 0.59 18.68 5.32
C VAL A 149 -0.89 19.05 5.14
N ALA A 150 -1.19 20.34 5.26
CA ALA A 150 -2.50 20.87 4.95
C ALA A 150 -2.51 21.37 3.49
N ILE A 151 -3.39 20.79 2.65
CA ILE A 151 -3.54 21.19 1.25
C ILE A 151 -4.98 21.65 1.04
N GLY A 152 -5.16 22.97 0.93
CA GLY A 152 -6.47 23.59 0.94
C GLY A 152 -7.21 23.28 2.26
N SER A 153 -8.38 22.66 2.17
CA SER A 153 -9.16 22.20 3.33
C SER A 153 -8.85 20.77 3.78
N LYS A 154 -7.96 20.05 3.09
CA LYS A 154 -7.66 18.63 3.34
C LYS A 154 -6.36 18.48 4.12
N GLN A 155 -6.29 17.44 4.95
CA GLN A 155 -5.01 16.97 5.50
C GLN A 155 -4.50 15.82 4.62
N VAL A 156 -3.20 15.82 4.35
CA VAL A 156 -2.55 14.78 3.55
C VAL A 156 -1.33 14.29 4.31
N ILE A 157 -1.20 12.97 4.48
CA ILE A 157 0.06 12.33 4.84
C ILE A 157 0.71 11.96 3.51
N ALA A 158 1.85 12.55 3.21
CA ALA A 158 2.51 12.35 1.95
C ALA A 158 3.95 11.89 2.16
N GLU A 159 4.41 11.05 1.25
CA GLU A 159 5.83 10.77 1.09
C GLU A 159 6.50 11.98 0.44
N SER A 160 7.59 12.47 1.03
CA SER A 160 8.32 13.65 0.59
C SER A 160 9.72 13.34 0.08
N ASP A 161 10.36 12.31 0.62
CA ASP A 161 11.67 11.84 0.17
C ASP A 161 11.68 10.31 0.09
N TYR A 162 12.32 9.78 -0.95
CA TYR A 162 12.51 8.35 -1.18
C TYR A 162 13.96 8.05 -1.54
N MET A 163 14.49 6.98 -0.98
CA MET A 163 15.81 6.47 -1.30
C MET A 163 15.78 4.95 -1.30
N LYS A 164 16.39 4.34 -2.32
CA LYS A 164 16.65 2.91 -2.39
C LYS A 164 18.09 2.67 -2.86
N ASP A 165 18.82 1.83 -2.15
CA ASP A 165 20.14 1.34 -2.56
C ASP A 165 20.14 -0.19 -2.61
N GLU A 166 19.87 -0.70 -3.82
CA GLU A 166 19.81 -2.13 -4.13
C GLU A 166 21.18 -2.79 -4.24
N ASN A 167 22.27 -2.01 -4.33
CA ASN A 167 23.61 -2.58 -4.40
C ASN A 167 24.10 -3.10 -3.04
N ARG A 168 23.27 -2.97 -2.00
CA ARG A 168 23.61 -3.24 -0.60
C ARG A 168 22.72 -4.31 0.02
N VAL A 169 22.34 -5.32 -0.79
CA VAL A 169 21.59 -6.52 -0.40
C VAL A 169 22.17 -7.16 0.86
N LEU A 170 21.31 -7.46 1.83
CA LEU A 170 21.67 -8.27 3.00
C LEU A 170 21.89 -9.72 2.55
N THR A 171 23.14 -10.18 2.58
CA THR A 171 23.46 -11.58 2.31
C THR A 171 23.49 -12.41 3.60
N ASP A 172 23.25 -13.71 3.50
CA ASP A 172 23.38 -14.64 4.63
C ASP A 172 24.76 -14.58 5.28
N GLU A 173 25.81 -14.46 4.47
CA GLU A 173 27.20 -14.32 4.94
C GLU A 173 27.38 -13.05 5.77
N PHE A 174 26.78 -11.94 5.34
CA PHE A 174 26.84 -10.65 6.03
C PHE A 174 26.02 -10.64 7.32
N ALA A 175 24.85 -11.29 7.33
CA ALA A 175 24.05 -11.46 8.54
C ALA A 175 24.78 -12.33 9.59
N GLN A 176 25.61 -13.28 9.13
CA GLN A 176 26.41 -14.16 9.97
C GLN A 176 27.77 -13.54 10.39
N SER A 177 28.33 -12.63 9.59
CA SER A 177 29.59 -11.92 9.88
C SER A 177 29.35 -10.64 10.71
N LYS A 178 28.84 -10.78 11.94
CA LYS A 178 28.75 -9.63 12.87
C LYS A 178 30.10 -9.37 13.54
N GLY A 179 31.05 -8.82 12.79
CA GLY A 179 32.37 -8.38 13.26
C GLY A 179 32.51 -6.85 13.35
N ALA A 180 33.54 -6.37 14.06
CA ALA A 180 33.82 -4.93 14.21
C ALA A 180 34.25 -4.24 12.89
N ALA A 181 34.92 -4.97 11.99
CA ALA A 181 35.39 -4.45 10.71
C ALA A 181 34.26 -4.14 9.72
N ASP A 182 33.13 -4.85 9.81
CA ASP A 182 31.97 -4.67 8.94
C ASP A 182 31.11 -3.48 9.40
N LEU A 183 31.08 -3.19 10.70
CA LEU A 183 30.41 -2.00 11.26
C LEU A 183 31.07 -0.69 10.82
N ASP A 184 32.39 -0.67 10.62
CA ASP A 184 33.12 0.52 10.16
C ASP A 184 32.82 0.81 8.68
N MET A 185 32.77 -0.21 7.81
CA MET A 185 32.37 -0.05 6.40
C MET A 185 30.91 0.39 6.26
N LEU A 186 30.02 -0.15 7.10
CA LEU A 186 28.61 0.24 7.15
C LEU A 186 28.39 1.64 7.74
N SER A 187 29.30 2.09 8.61
CA SER A 187 29.15 3.37 9.31
C SER A 187 29.00 4.53 8.34
N ASP A 188 29.95 4.67 7.41
CA ASP A 188 29.96 5.80 6.47
C ASP A 188 28.76 5.74 5.51
N ILE A 189 28.42 4.53 5.11
CA ILE A 189 27.29 4.21 4.22
C ILE A 189 25.96 4.59 4.87
N LEU A 190 25.66 4.01 6.03
CA LEU A 190 24.42 4.26 6.77
C LEU A 190 24.32 5.74 7.17
N THR A 191 25.44 6.35 7.54
CA THR A 191 25.48 7.78 7.88
C THR A 191 25.16 8.65 6.66
N GLN A 192 25.75 8.35 5.50
CA GLN A 192 25.48 9.09 4.27
C GLN A 192 24.00 8.98 3.85
N ASP A 193 23.43 7.79 3.97
CA ASP A 193 22.05 7.52 3.59
C ASP A 193 21.06 8.14 4.59
N ALA A 194 21.35 8.10 5.89
CA ALA A 194 20.60 8.86 6.90
C ALA A 194 20.72 10.37 6.68
N ASP A 195 21.91 10.89 6.36
CA ASP A 195 22.12 12.32 6.09
C ASP A 195 21.28 12.79 4.89
N LYS A 196 21.12 11.96 3.85
CA LYS A 196 20.23 12.27 2.70
C LYS A 196 18.77 12.38 3.14
N LEU A 197 18.26 11.40 3.91
CA LEU A 197 16.85 11.35 4.32
C LEU A 197 16.48 12.35 5.42
N ILE A 198 17.37 12.57 6.38
CA ILE A 198 17.20 13.59 7.42
C ILE A 198 17.36 14.98 6.81
N GLY A 199 18.31 15.13 5.88
CA GLY A 199 18.56 16.35 5.15
C GLY A 199 18.70 17.56 6.08
N LYS A 200 18.08 18.70 5.69
CA LYS A 200 18.02 19.92 6.50
C LYS A 200 16.74 20.05 7.34
N LYS A 201 15.74 19.19 7.12
CA LYS A 201 14.41 19.28 7.73
C LYS A 201 14.35 18.33 8.91
N ALA A 202 14.28 18.86 10.13
CA ALA A 202 14.18 18.01 11.31
C ALA A 202 12.94 17.10 11.22
N ALA A 203 13.09 15.82 11.59
CA ALA A 203 11.98 14.89 11.80
C ALA A 203 11.61 14.83 13.30
N SER A 204 10.39 14.39 13.62
CA SER A 204 10.01 14.10 15.01
C SER A 204 10.52 12.73 15.46
N SER A 205 10.39 11.72 14.59
CA SER A 205 10.83 10.36 14.88
C SER A 205 11.55 9.73 13.69
N VAL A 206 12.52 8.86 13.99
CA VAL A 206 13.20 7.99 13.04
C VAL A 206 12.91 6.55 13.45
N TYR A 207 12.37 5.76 12.54
CA TYR A 207 12.10 4.34 12.72
C TYR A 207 13.15 3.53 11.97
N LEU A 208 13.70 2.50 12.62
CA LEU A 208 14.64 1.54 12.04
C LEU A 208 14.00 0.16 12.04
N THR A 209 13.94 -0.50 10.88
CA THR A 209 13.37 -1.85 10.71
C THR A 209 14.20 -2.68 9.72
N GLY A 210 14.03 -3.99 9.72
CA GLY A 210 14.78 -4.91 8.87
C GLY A 210 15.99 -5.53 9.59
N ARG A 211 16.36 -6.74 9.16
CA ARG A 211 17.40 -7.58 9.79
C ARG A 211 18.77 -6.91 9.87
N GLY A 212 19.06 -5.94 8.99
CA GLY A 212 20.32 -5.20 9.03
C GLY A 212 20.51 -4.34 10.29
N PHE A 213 19.42 -3.99 10.98
CA PHE A 213 19.47 -3.30 12.28
C PHE A 213 19.35 -4.26 13.47
N ASP A 214 19.24 -5.56 13.25
CA ASP A 214 19.27 -6.58 14.32
C ASP A 214 20.71 -6.80 14.82
N THR A 215 21.37 -5.75 15.27
CA THR A 215 22.75 -5.78 15.77
C THR A 215 22.81 -5.35 17.22
N THR A 216 23.81 -5.85 17.96
CA THR A 216 24.05 -5.46 19.36
C THR A 216 24.48 -4.00 19.48
N ARG A 217 25.08 -3.43 18.42
CA ARG A 217 25.48 -2.02 18.38
C ARG A 217 25.46 -1.48 16.95
N LEU A 218 24.93 -0.27 16.79
CA LEU A 218 24.98 0.51 15.57
C LEU A 218 26.21 1.44 15.55
N PRO A 219 26.72 1.82 14.38
CA PRO A 219 27.87 2.71 14.28
C PRO A 219 27.62 4.07 14.96
N ASP A 220 28.63 4.58 15.67
CA ASP A 220 28.48 5.81 16.47
C ASP A 220 28.19 7.05 15.60
N ALA A 221 28.75 7.12 14.39
CA ALA A 221 28.49 8.22 13.45
C ALA A 221 27.02 8.21 12.99
N PHE A 222 26.51 7.03 12.63
CA PHE A 222 25.11 6.83 12.26
C PHE A 222 24.17 7.19 13.41
N LEU A 223 24.44 6.68 14.62
CA LEU A 223 23.67 7.02 15.81
C LEU A 223 23.67 8.54 16.10
N LYS A 224 24.81 9.22 15.96
CA LYS A 224 24.88 10.68 16.12
C LYS A 224 24.05 11.41 15.08
N CYS A 225 24.01 10.94 13.85
CA CYS A 225 23.17 11.49 12.78
C CYS A 225 21.69 11.34 13.15
N ILE A 226 21.21 10.11 13.39
CA ILE A 226 19.79 9.83 13.57
C ILE A 226 19.23 10.23 14.94
N CYS A 227 20.04 10.29 16.01
CA CYS A 227 19.58 10.65 17.35
C CYS A 227 19.61 12.15 17.63
N ASN A 228 20.19 12.96 16.75
CA ASN A 228 20.32 14.39 16.98
C ASN A 228 18.96 15.11 16.82
N ARG A 229 18.28 15.36 17.94
CA ARG A 229 16.94 16.02 18.01
C ARG A 229 15.77 15.17 17.52
N HIS A 230 15.97 13.87 17.34
CA HIS A 230 14.92 12.94 16.92
C HIS A 230 14.71 11.86 17.98
N ARG A 231 13.49 11.34 18.07
CA ARG A 231 13.23 10.11 18.82
C ARG A 231 13.46 8.93 17.90
N VAL A 232 14.34 8.01 18.29
CA VAL A 232 14.69 6.85 17.47
C VAL A 232 14.04 5.60 18.04
N PHE A 233 13.38 4.84 17.17
CA PHE A 233 12.73 3.58 17.51
C PHE A 233 13.25 2.49 16.59
N ALA A 234 13.85 1.45 17.15
CA ALA A 234 14.27 0.27 16.41
C ALA A 234 13.35 -0.91 16.73
N GLY A 235 12.88 -1.62 15.71
CA GLY A 235 12.05 -2.80 15.91
C GLY A 235 11.59 -3.42 14.60
N GLN A 236 11.37 -4.73 14.62
CA GLN A 236 11.01 -5.51 13.42
C GLN A 236 9.50 -5.57 13.14
N ASN A 237 8.67 -5.02 14.03
CA ASN A 237 7.20 -5.16 13.96
C ASN A 237 6.45 -3.90 13.53
N LEU A 238 7.13 -2.93 12.91
CA LEU A 238 6.48 -1.69 12.48
C LEU A 238 5.42 -1.96 11.40
N TYR A 239 5.79 -2.70 10.34
CA TYR A 239 4.89 -2.95 9.21
C TYR A 239 3.68 -3.77 9.62
N VAL A 240 3.90 -4.89 10.32
CA VAL A 240 2.81 -5.75 10.81
C VAL A 240 1.82 -5.01 11.72
N LYS A 241 2.30 -4.09 12.56
CA LYS A 241 1.43 -3.24 13.39
C LYS A 241 0.69 -2.20 12.57
N GLY A 242 1.34 -1.60 11.56
CA GLY A 242 0.70 -0.70 10.61
C GLY A 242 -0.45 -1.38 9.87
N ALA A 243 -0.24 -2.60 9.37
CA ALA A 243 -1.27 -3.44 8.76
C ALA A 243 -2.42 -3.73 9.75
N CYS A 244 -2.12 -4.07 10.99
CA CYS A 244 -3.15 -4.31 12.00
C CYS A 244 -4.00 -3.07 12.32
N ILE A 245 -3.37 -1.90 12.42
CA ILE A 245 -4.07 -0.62 12.62
C ILE A 245 -4.94 -0.29 11.38
N CYS A 246 -4.47 -0.60 10.17
CA CYS A 246 -5.28 -0.50 8.95
C CYS A 246 -6.51 -1.41 9.02
N ALA A 247 -6.32 -2.69 9.33
CA ALA A 247 -7.39 -3.68 9.53
C ALA A 247 -8.45 -3.16 10.52
N PHE A 248 -8.02 -2.64 11.66
CA PHE A 248 -8.91 -2.09 12.68
C PHE A 248 -9.68 -0.86 12.21
N THR A 249 -8.99 0.07 11.52
CA THR A 249 -9.62 1.31 11.00
C THR A 249 -10.75 0.98 10.05
N GLU A 250 -10.50 0.06 9.11
CA GLU A 250 -11.47 -0.33 8.07
C GLU A 250 -12.60 -1.19 8.61
N ALA A 251 -12.35 -2.05 9.59
CA ALA A 251 -13.38 -2.83 10.26
C ALA A 251 -14.39 -1.94 11.01
N ASN A 252 -13.93 -0.82 11.58
CA ASN A 252 -14.76 0.09 12.37
C ASN A 252 -15.24 1.32 11.59
N ALA A 253 -15.02 1.37 10.27
CA ALA A 253 -15.37 2.50 9.40
C ALA A 253 -14.93 3.86 9.98
N LEU A 254 -13.75 3.90 10.61
CA LEU A 254 -13.25 5.13 11.25
C LEU A 254 -12.94 6.16 10.16
N GLN A 255 -13.73 7.23 10.11
CA GLN A 255 -13.50 8.31 9.17
C GLN A 255 -12.14 8.95 9.44
N ARG A 256 -11.27 8.88 8.43
CA ARG A 256 -10.02 9.62 8.40
C ARG A 256 -10.25 10.92 7.65
N ASP A 257 -10.16 12.04 8.36
CA ASP A 257 -10.07 13.37 7.74
C ASP A 257 -8.65 13.63 7.21
N VAL A 258 -7.99 12.58 6.70
CA VAL A 258 -6.63 12.63 6.16
C VAL A 258 -6.51 11.68 4.97
N ILE A 259 -5.93 12.17 3.89
CA ILE A 259 -5.60 11.39 2.70
C ILE A 259 -4.19 10.82 2.89
N VAL A 260 -4.02 9.51 2.71
CA VAL A 260 -2.70 8.90 2.64
C VAL A 260 -2.26 8.93 1.17
N ALA A 261 -1.27 9.75 0.84
CA ALA A 261 -0.73 9.95 -0.50
C ALA A 261 0.76 9.57 -0.52
N CYS A 262 1.04 8.29 -0.31
CA CYS A 262 2.37 7.69 -0.47
C CYS A 262 2.39 6.82 -1.74
N ARG A 263 3.56 6.24 -2.05
CA ARG A 263 3.67 5.19 -3.08
C ARG A 263 2.60 4.11 -2.87
N ASN A 264 2.19 3.50 -3.97
CA ASN A 264 1.11 2.51 -4.06
C ASN A 264 -0.31 3.05 -3.77
N ARG A 265 -0.47 4.36 -3.58
CA ARG A 265 -1.77 5.02 -3.46
C ARG A 265 -1.97 6.01 -4.60
N LEU A 266 -3.19 6.08 -5.12
CA LEU A 266 -3.51 7.00 -6.21
C LEU A 266 -3.24 8.46 -5.80
N PRO A 267 -2.42 9.21 -6.55
CA PRO A 267 -2.08 10.60 -6.22
C PRO A 267 -3.24 11.56 -6.50
N SER A 268 -4.22 11.13 -7.29
CA SER A 268 -5.31 11.95 -7.79
C SER A 268 -6.68 11.29 -7.62
N THR A 269 -7.70 12.13 -7.44
CA THR A 269 -9.10 11.72 -7.54
C THR A 269 -9.49 11.74 -9.01
N ILE A 270 -10.19 10.71 -9.46
CA ILE A 270 -10.67 10.56 -10.83
C ILE A 270 -12.20 10.59 -10.78
N ASP A 271 -12.77 11.61 -11.41
CA ASP A 271 -14.19 11.88 -11.47
C ASP A 271 -14.66 11.91 -12.93
N MET A 272 -15.94 11.65 -13.19
CA MET A 272 -16.55 11.81 -14.52
C MET A 272 -17.95 12.39 -14.40
N ASP A 273 -18.37 13.16 -15.41
CA ASP A 273 -19.74 13.66 -15.49
C ASP A 273 -20.72 12.56 -15.93
N ILE A 274 -21.82 12.41 -15.19
CA ILE A 274 -22.90 11.46 -15.51
C ILE A 274 -24.28 12.11 -15.41
N ILE A 275 -25.27 11.46 -16.01
CA ILE A 275 -26.68 11.78 -15.78
C ILE A 275 -27.33 10.59 -15.05
N GLU A 276 -27.73 10.81 -13.80
CA GLU A 276 -28.48 9.82 -13.02
C GLU A 276 -29.89 10.34 -12.75
N ARG A 277 -30.90 9.58 -13.19
CA ARG A 277 -32.33 9.95 -13.02
C ARG A 277 -32.63 11.37 -13.52
N GLY A 278 -32.05 11.74 -14.67
CA GLY A 278 -32.23 13.05 -15.31
C GLY A 278 -31.46 14.20 -14.67
N LYS A 279 -30.65 13.97 -13.63
CA LYS A 279 -29.84 15.00 -12.98
C LYS A 279 -28.36 14.81 -13.32
N LYS A 280 -27.70 15.90 -13.71
CA LYS A 280 -26.24 15.93 -13.85
C LYS A 280 -25.60 15.70 -12.48
N LYS A 281 -24.64 14.78 -12.42
CA LYS A 281 -23.88 14.43 -11.22
C LYS A 281 -22.44 14.17 -11.59
N ILE A 282 -21.56 14.32 -10.60
CA ILE A 282 -20.18 13.84 -10.67
C ILE A 282 -20.18 12.41 -10.12
N PHE A 283 -19.71 11.47 -10.93
CA PHE A 283 -19.45 10.10 -10.53
C PHE A 283 -17.97 9.94 -10.20
N ARG A 284 -17.69 9.63 -8.94
CA ARG A 284 -16.33 9.31 -8.53
C ARG A 284 -15.96 7.93 -9.00
N ILE A 285 -14.90 7.80 -9.79
CA ILE A 285 -14.33 6.52 -10.20
C ILE A 285 -13.44 6.01 -9.07
N ALA A 286 -12.44 6.80 -8.70
CA ALA A 286 -11.49 6.51 -7.62
C ALA A 286 -11.12 7.79 -6.86
N SER A 287 -10.94 7.70 -5.54
CA SER A 287 -10.49 8.83 -4.72
C SER A 287 -8.96 8.86 -4.64
N ALA A 288 -8.38 10.06 -4.53
CA ALA A 288 -6.98 10.17 -4.14
C ALA A 288 -6.75 9.48 -2.79
N GLY A 289 -5.61 8.81 -2.66
CA GLY A 289 -5.27 7.99 -1.50
C GLY A 289 -6.00 6.64 -1.45
N THR A 290 -6.65 6.19 -2.53
CA THR A 290 -7.09 4.79 -2.65
C THR A 290 -5.87 3.94 -3.03
N ASN A 291 -5.67 2.77 -2.41
CA ASN A 291 -4.63 1.83 -2.84
C ASN A 291 -4.96 1.34 -4.27
N TRP A 292 -3.98 1.38 -5.19
CA TRP A 292 -4.24 1.12 -6.62
C TRP A 292 -4.80 -0.28 -6.87
N TYR A 293 -4.38 -1.28 -6.08
CA TYR A 293 -4.81 -2.66 -6.24
C TYR A 293 -6.33 -2.81 -6.03
N HIS A 294 -6.90 -1.98 -5.14
CA HIS A 294 -8.34 -1.97 -4.83
C HIS A 294 -9.13 -0.90 -5.59
N ALA A 295 -8.47 -0.08 -6.42
CA ALA A 295 -9.11 1.05 -7.10
C ALA A 295 -9.88 0.67 -8.37
N GLY A 296 -9.70 -0.57 -8.86
CA GLY A 296 -10.34 -1.06 -10.07
C GLY A 296 -11.87 -0.97 -10.02
N ARG A 297 -12.49 -0.62 -11.14
CA ARG A 297 -13.95 -0.43 -11.20
C ARG A 297 -14.50 -0.77 -12.58
N SER A 298 -15.64 -1.44 -12.64
CA SER A 298 -16.36 -1.70 -13.89
C SER A 298 -17.81 -1.28 -13.74
N VAL A 299 -18.28 -0.41 -14.63
CA VAL A 299 -19.62 0.19 -14.56
C VAL A 299 -20.23 0.23 -15.96
N ASP A 300 -21.51 -0.11 -16.04
CA ASP A 300 -22.29 0.05 -17.26
C ASP A 300 -22.90 1.46 -17.33
N PHE A 301 -22.72 2.13 -18.47
CA PHE A 301 -23.32 3.43 -18.78
C PHE A 301 -24.17 3.33 -20.05
N ILE A 302 -25.07 4.29 -20.23
CA ILE A 302 -25.78 4.50 -21.48
C ILE A 302 -25.16 5.73 -22.14
N ALA A 303 -24.54 5.54 -23.31
CA ALA A 303 -24.06 6.62 -24.14
C ALA A 303 -25.26 7.36 -24.75
N ASP A 304 -25.28 8.69 -24.59
CA ASP A 304 -26.33 9.57 -25.09
C ASP A 304 -25.72 10.45 -26.17
N ASP A 305 -25.69 9.95 -27.41
CA ASP A 305 -25.05 10.59 -28.57
C ASP A 305 -23.61 11.08 -28.29
N CYS A 306 -22.84 10.30 -27.51
CA CYS A 306 -21.44 10.58 -27.21
C CYS A 306 -20.51 9.51 -27.78
N SER A 307 -19.32 9.95 -28.16
CA SER A 307 -18.23 9.12 -28.69
C SER A 307 -16.95 9.23 -27.85
N SER A 308 -17.02 9.94 -26.73
CA SER A 308 -15.91 10.11 -25.79
C SER A 308 -16.41 10.29 -24.35
N ILE A 309 -15.54 10.01 -23.40
CA ILE A 309 -15.72 10.29 -21.97
C ILE A 309 -14.60 11.22 -21.51
N THR A 310 -14.96 12.27 -20.77
CA THR A 310 -13.98 13.13 -20.09
C THR A 310 -13.78 12.64 -18.66
N LEU A 311 -12.52 12.42 -18.28
CA LEU A 311 -12.09 12.11 -16.93
C LEU A 311 -11.51 13.37 -16.30
N HIS A 312 -12.09 13.82 -15.19
CA HIS A 312 -11.60 14.95 -14.42
C HIS A 312 -10.61 14.47 -13.37
N ILE A 313 -9.35 14.86 -13.52
CA ILE A 313 -8.26 14.47 -12.63
C ILE A 313 -7.98 15.60 -11.64
N GLN A 314 -8.19 15.32 -10.36
CA GLN A 314 -7.94 16.24 -9.25
C GLN A 314 -6.80 15.71 -8.36
N PRO A 315 -5.57 16.23 -8.53
CA PRO A 315 -4.43 15.87 -7.69
C PRO A 315 -4.65 16.23 -6.22
N ALA A 316 -4.15 15.38 -5.31
CA ALA A 316 -4.17 15.64 -3.87
C ALA A 316 -3.06 16.60 -3.43
N GLY A 317 -1.96 16.68 -4.18
CA GLY A 317 -0.78 17.52 -3.88
C GLY A 317 -0.96 19.01 -4.15
N GLY A 318 -2.17 19.48 -4.47
CA GLY A 318 -2.46 20.90 -4.72
C GLY A 318 -2.14 21.38 -6.15
N GLN A 319 -1.73 20.49 -7.04
CA GLN A 319 -1.57 20.80 -8.46
C GLN A 319 -2.91 21.19 -9.11
N LYS A 320 -2.81 21.87 -10.26
CA LYS A 320 -3.99 22.24 -11.04
C LYS A 320 -4.72 20.99 -11.55
N PRO A 321 -6.05 20.95 -11.46
CA PRO A 321 -6.84 19.90 -12.10
C PRO A 321 -6.66 19.93 -13.62
N TYR A 322 -6.79 18.76 -14.24
CA TYR A 322 -6.73 18.60 -15.69
C TYR A 322 -7.70 17.51 -16.14
N ASP A 323 -8.01 17.50 -17.43
CA ASP A 323 -8.93 16.55 -18.03
C ASP A 323 -8.18 15.60 -18.97
N GLU A 324 -8.55 14.32 -18.92
CA GLU A 324 -8.13 13.29 -19.86
C GLU A 324 -9.37 12.83 -20.67
N ILE A 325 -9.19 12.57 -21.96
CA ILE A 325 -10.29 12.18 -22.85
C ILE A 325 -10.09 10.74 -23.27
N VAL A 326 -11.11 9.92 -23.02
CA VAL A 326 -11.20 8.54 -23.52
C VAL A 326 -12.08 8.55 -24.76
N ASP A 327 -11.46 8.41 -25.93
CA ASP A 327 -12.16 8.40 -27.23
C ASP A 327 -12.56 6.98 -27.65
N PHE A 328 -13.82 6.80 -28.02
CA PHE A 328 -14.36 5.57 -28.59
C PHE A 328 -15.20 5.88 -29.84
N SER A 329 -14.75 6.84 -30.64
CA SER A 329 -15.44 7.28 -31.85
C SER A 329 -15.53 6.24 -32.96
N ASP A 330 -14.70 5.20 -32.89
CA ASP A 330 -14.76 4.05 -33.78
C ASP A 330 -16.02 3.18 -33.58
N PHE A 331 -16.75 3.34 -32.47
CA PHE A 331 -17.97 2.58 -32.22
C PHE A 331 -19.08 2.97 -33.20
N PRO A 332 -19.95 2.03 -33.62
CA PRO A 332 -21.04 2.33 -34.52
C PRO A 332 -21.96 3.37 -33.89
N TYR A 333 -22.16 4.47 -34.62
CA TYR A 333 -23.12 5.48 -34.21
C TYR A 333 -24.52 4.88 -34.15
N ARG A 334 -25.19 5.06 -33.01
CA ARG A 334 -26.60 4.70 -32.83
C ARG A 334 -27.30 5.89 -32.21
N ALA A 335 -28.41 6.30 -32.82
CA ALA A 335 -29.14 7.46 -32.35
C ALA A 335 -29.75 7.22 -30.96
N GLY A 336 -29.61 8.23 -30.10
CA GLY A 336 -30.19 8.24 -28.77
C GLY A 336 -29.59 7.21 -27.82
N LYS A 337 -30.38 6.82 -26.82
CA LYS A 337 -29.95 6.02 -25.66
C LYS A 337 -29.92 4.52 -25.93
N THR A 338 -29.38 4.13 -27.09
CA THR A 338 -29.40 2.74 -27.58
C THR A 338 -28.03 2.07 -27.61
N THR A 339 -27.03 2.73 -27.01
CA THR A 339 -25.68 2.18 -26.81
C THR A 339 -25.38 2.11 -25.32
N ARG A 340 -25.40 0.90 -24.76
CA ARG A 340 -24.83 0.61 -23.44
C ARG A 340 -23.36 0.31 -23.60
N ILE A 341 -22.52 1.01 -22.86
CA ILE A 341 -21.09 0.75 -22.79
C ILE A 341 -20.74 0.22 -21.40
N ASN A 342 -19.85 -0.77 -21.33
CA ASN A 342 -19.16 -1.09 -20.09
C ASN A 342 -17.83 -0.32 -20.09
N VAL A 343 -17.60 0.48 -19.05
CA VAL A 343 -16.34 1.17 -18.85
C VAL A 343 -15.64 0.51 -17.67
N ARG A 344 -14.45 -0.03 -17.92
CA ARG A 344 -13.61 -0.68 -16.93
C ARG A 344 -12.32 0.11 -16.74
N PHE A 345 -12.05 0.44 -15.48
CA PHE A 345 -10.82 1.05 -15.00
C PHE A 345 -10.02 -0.03 -14.27
N GLU A 346 -8.81 -0.30 -14.75
CA GLU A 346 -7.85 -1.23 -14.16
C GLU A 346 -6.57 -0.45 -13.89
N PHE A 347 -5.99 -0.62 -12.70
CA PHE A 347 -4.79 0.10 -12.27
C PHE A 347 -3.65 -0.89 -12.11
N GLU A 348 -2.49 -0.63 -12.72
CA GLU A 348 -1.31 -1.50 -12.61
C GLU A 348 -0.24 -0.92 -11.66
N GLY A 349 -0.53 0.26 -11.10
CA GLY A 349 0.32 1.00 -10.18
C GLY A 349 -0.39 2.26 -9.72
N ASP A 350 0.27 3.08 -8.93
CA ASP A 350 -0.23 4.39 -8.51
C ASP A 350 -0.26 5.44 -9.63
N ASP A 351 0.46 5.18 -10.73
CA ASP A 351 0.66 6.09 -11.86
C ASP A 351 0.01 5.64 -13.16
N ARG A 352 -0.54 4.43 -13.19
CA ARG A 352 -0.97 3.75 -14.42
C ARG A 352 -2.39 3.24 -14.30
N CYS A 353 -3.25 3.70 -15.20
CA CYS A 353 -4.60 3.20 -15.36
C CYS A 353 -4.89 2.89 -16.83
N SER A 354 -5.41 1.70 -17.08
CA SER A 354 -6.02 1.34 -18.34
C SER A 354 -7.52 1.51 -18.27
N VAL A 355 -8.07 2.27 -19.22
CA VAL A 355 -9.51 2.45 -19.40
C VAL A 355 -9.95 1.65 -20.62
N THR A 356 -10.78 0.65 -20.36
CA THR A 356 -11.40 -0.17 -21.39
C THR A 356 -12.87 0.24 -21.54
N VAL A 357 -13.27 0.64 -22.74
CA VAL A 357 -14.67 0.84 -23.11
C VAL A 357 -15.09 -0.31 -24.01
N THR A 358 -16.20 -0.98 -23.69
CA THR A 358 -16.74 -2.09 -24.49
C THR A 358 -18.19 -1.80 -24.86
N ASP A 359 -18.53 -1.88 -26.15
CA ASP A 359 -19.93 -1.79 -26.59
C ASP A 359 -20.69 -3.06 -26.19
N LYS A 360 -21.78 -2.87 -25.45
CA LYS A 360 -22.68 -3.93 -24.99
C LYS A 360 -24.05 -3.88 -25.69
N GLY A 361 -24.22 -3.03 -26.71
CA GLY A 361 -25.48 -2.83 -27.42
C GLY A 361 -26.59 -2.36 -26.48
N PHE A 362 -27.81 -2.86 -26.63
CA PHE A 362 -28.93 -2.59 -25.74
C PHE A 362 -29.79 -3.84 -25.53
N GLY A 363 -29.15 -4.91 -25.06
CA GLY A 363 -29.83 -6.19 -24.82
C GLY A 363 -30.37 -6.80 -26.12
N CYS A 364 -31.64 -7.21 -26.13
CA CYS A 364 -32.28 -7.75 -27.33
C CYS A 364 -32.71 -6.69 -28.34
N PHE A 365 -32.75 -5.41 -27.95
CA PHE A 365 -33.20 -4.33 -28.83
C PHE A 365 -32.13 -3.91 -29.82
N VAL A 366 -30.87 -3.96 -29.40
CA VAL A 366 -29.69 -3.61 -30.21
C VAL A 366 -28.57 -4.58 -29.88
N GLN A 367 -28.03 -5.25 -30.89
CA GLN A 367 -26.89 -6.15 -30.69
C GLN A 367 -25.62 -5.36 -30.37
N ALA A 368 -24.80 -5.91 -29.48
CA ALA A 368 -23.46 -5.39 -29.24
C ALA A 368 -22.61 -5.52 -30.51
N SER A 369 -21.81 -4.51 -30.85
CA SER A 369 -20.78 -4.67 -31.90
C SER A 369 -19.66 -5.60 -31.45
N GLY A 370 -19.45 -5.73 -30.13
CA GLY A 370 -18.31 -6.43 -29.55
C GLY A 370 -17.01 -5.65 -29.62
N GLU A 371 -17.05 -4.41 -30.15
CA GLU A 371 -15.88 -3.55 -30.21
C GLU A 371 -15.43 -3.12 -28.82
N LYS A 372 -14.12 -2.98 -28.71
CA LYS A 372 -13.42 -2.65 -27.49
C LYS A 372 -12.40 -1.56 -27.82
N CYS A 373 -12.51 -0.42 -27.15
CA CYS A 373 -11.45 0.58 -27.12
C CYS A 373 -10.68 0.42 -25.81
N CYS A 374 -9.35 0.43 -25.88
CA CYS A 374 -8.48 0.39 -24.71
C CYS A 374 -7.50 1.55 -24.81
N GLN A 375 -7.51 2.43 -23.81
CA GLN A 375 -6.58 3.53 -23.70
C GLN A 375 -5.81 3.43 -22.38
N GLU A 376 -4.49 3.53 -22.46
CA GLU A 376 -3.64 3.63 -21.29
C GLU A 376 -3.41 5.10 -20.97
N HIS A 377 -3.69 5.48 -19.71
CA HIS A 377 -3.36 6.78 -19.19
C HIS A 377 -2.27 6.61 -18.13
N ARG A 378 -1.21 7.39 -18.28
CA ARG A 378 -0.26 7.64 -17.18
C ARG A 378 -0.71 8.91 -16.49
N PHE A 379 -1.01 8.80 -15.21
CA PHE A 379 -1.18 9.97 -14.40
C PHE A 379 0.18 10.63 -14.24
N VAL A 380 0.20 11.95 -14.28
CA VAL A 380 1.35 12.69 -13.79
C VAL A 380 1.41 12.41 -12.29
N ILE A 381 2.25 11.46 -11.89
CA ILE A 381 2.69 11.38 -10.50
C ILE A 381 3.33 12.72 -10.21
N ALA A 382 3.00 13.26 -9.05
CA ALA A 382 3.74 14.33 -8.46
C ALA A 382 5.17 13.85 -8.12
N GLU A 383 6.01 13.60 -9.11
CA GLU A 383 7.45 13.68 -8.87
C GLU A 383 7.68 15.13 -8.42
N ASP A 384 8.07 15.30 -7.15
CA ASP A 384 8.54 16.55 -6.54
C ASP A 384 7.50 17.65 -6.19
N VAL A 385 6.37 17.35 -5.52
CA VAL A 385 5.40 18.40 -5.12
C VAL A 385 5.27 18.69 -3.61
N LEU A 386 6.12 18.14 -2.73
CA LEU A 386 6.16 18.56 -1.31
C LEU A 386 7.55 18.81 -0.73
#